data_AF-A0A4V2ES07-F1
#
_entry.id   AF-A0A4V2ES07-F1
#
_cell.length_a   1.000
_cell.length_b   1.000
_cell.length_c   1.000
_cell.angle_alpha   90.00
_cell.angle_beta   90.00
_cell.angle_gamma   90.00
#
_symmetry.space_group_name_H-M   'P 1'
#
loop_
_entity.id
_entity.type
_entity.pdbx_description
1 polymer ?
#
loop_
_entity_poly.entity_id
_entity_poly.type
_entity_poly.pdbx_seq_one_letter_code
_entity_poly.pdbx_strand_id
1 'polypeptide(L)' 'MSANVIEVTDDELTLIVAALRSYLYDFGHDEADLQRAAKQLLGKLPKIEKKAG' A
#
# COMPACT_ATOMS: atom_id res chain seq x y z
N MET A 1 9.05 -19.84 -5.50
CA MET A 1 8.26 -18.68 -5.01
C MET A 1 6.86 -18.81 -5.60
N SER A 2 5.83 -18.90 -4.77
CA SER A 2 4.44 -18.82 -5.21
C SER A 2 4.04 -17.35 -5.28
N ALA A 3 3.64 -16.86 -6.45
CA ALA A 3 3.07 -15.53 -6.60
C ALA A 3 1.55 -15.62 -6.40
N ASN A 4 1.02 -14.90 -5.42
CA ASN A 4 -0.42 -14.76 -5.23
C ASN A 4 -0.86 -13.47 -5.91
N VAL A 5 -1.87 -13.56 -6.78
CA VAL A 5 -2.47 -12.42 -7.46
C VAL A 5 -3.84 -12.17 -6.84
N ILE A 6 -4.13 -10.92 -6.50
CA ILE A 6 -5.45 -10.48 -6.08
C ILE A 6 -5.92 -9.49 -7.15
N GLU A 7 -7.06 -9.80 -7.79
CA GLU A 7 -7.72 -8.88 -8.71
C GLU A 7 -8.51 -7.86 -7.91
N VAL A 8 -8.30 -6.57 -8.21
CA VAL A 8 -8.97 -5.45 -7.57
C VAL A 8 -9.31 -4.42 -8.63
N THR A 9 -10.43 -3.73 -8.43
CA THR A 9 -10.80 -2.53 -9.19
C THR A 9 -9.93 -1.34 -8.77
N ASP A 10 -9.91 -0.28 -9.59
CA ASP A 10 -9.16 0.95 -9.27
C ASP A 10 -9.61 1.59 -7.95
N ASP A 11 -10.91 1.50 -7.63
CA ASP A 11 -11.48 2.01 -6.39
C ASP A 11 -11.05 1.19 -5.18
N GLU A 12 -11.08 -0.14 -5.29
CA GLU A 12 -10.58 -1.06 -4.25
C GLU A 12 -9.07 -0.91 -4.04
N LEU A 13 -8.30 -0.75 -5.13
CA LEU A 13 -6.88 -0.47 -5.05
C LEU A 13 -6.62 0.85 -4.32
N THR A 14 -7.42 1.89 -4.60
CA THR A 14 -7.34 3.18 -3.91
C THR A 14 -7.61 3.03 -2.42
N LEU A 15 -8.62 2.26 -2.05
CA LEU A 15 -8.97 1.96 -0.66
C LEU A 15 -7.83 1.23 0.06
N ILE A 16 -7.27 0.19 -0.56
CA ILE A 16 -6.16 -0.61 -0.01
C ILE A 16 -4.92 0.26 0.22
N VAL A 17 -4.56 1.10 -0.76
CA VAL A 17 -3.43 2.03 -0.65
C VAL A 17 -3.65 3.03 0.48
N ALA A 18 -4.86 3.57 0.62
CA ALA A 18 -5.20 4.50 1.70
C ALA A 18 -5.11 3.84 3.08
N ALA A 19 -5.68 2.63 3.24
CA ALA A 19 -5.66 1.87 4.49
C ALA A 19 -4.22 1.53 4.90
N LEU A 20 -3.39 1.04 3.97
CA LEU A 20 -1.98 0.75 4.23
C LEU A 20 -1.19 2.00 4.62
N ARG A 21 -1.41 3.13 3.94
CA ARG A 21 -0.75 4.39 4.30
C ARG A 21 -1.14 4.88 5.69
N SER A 22 -2.42 4.80 6.04
CA SER A 22 -2.92 5.15 7.38
C SER A 22 -2.29 4.25 8.43
N TYR A 23 -2.34 2.93 8.22
CA TYR A 23 -1.71 1.95 9.10
C TYR A 23 -0.22 2.24 9.28
N LEU A 24 0.50 2.54 8.19
CA LEU A 24 1.93 2.85 8.21
C LEU A 24 2.28 4.15 8.94
N TYR A 25 1.35 5.10 9.02
CA TYR A 25 1.57 6.40 9.67
C TYR A 25 1.56 6.28 11.19
N ASP A 26 0.84 5.30 11.74
CA ASP A 26 0.71 5.07 13.19
C ASP A 26 1.86 4.23 13.78
N PHE A 27 2.81 3.77 12.95
CA PHE A 27 3.97 3.01 13.40
C PHE A 27 5.00 3.86 14.13
N GLY A 28 5.43 3.38 15.31
CA GLY A 28 6.56 3.91 16.07
C GLY A 28 7.92 3.41 15.59
N HIS A 29 8.98 3.75 16.33
CA HIS A 29 10.36 3.38 15.99
C HIS A 29 10.65 1.87 16.04
N ASP A 30 9.96 1.12 16.89
CA ASP A 30 10.21 -0.32 17.12
C ASP A 30 9.86 -1.20 15.91
N GLU A 31 9.11 -0.65 14.96
CA GLU A 31 8.57 -1.38 13.81
C GLU A 31 9.02 -0.74 12.48
N ALA A 32 10.10 0.06 12.52
CA ALA A 32 10.66 0.77 11.37
C ALA A 32 10.98 -0.16 10.18
N ASP A 33 11.43 -1.38 10.45
CA ASP A 33 11.73 -2.38 9.42
C ASP A 33 10.46 -2.87 8.70
N LEU A 34 9.38 -3.11 9.46
CA LEU A 34 8.07 -3.46 8.90
C LEU A 34 7.51 -2.29 8.09
N GLN A 35 7.62 -1.07 8.61
CA GLN A 35 7.20 0.13 7.90
C GLN A 35 7.96 0.30 6.57
N ARG A 36 9.26 0.03 6.57
CA ARG A 36 10.11 0.09 5.37
C ARG A 36 9.74 -0.99 4.35
N ALA A 37 9.52 -2.22 4.79
CA ALA A 37 9.11 -3.32 3.91
C ALA A 37 7.74 -3.03 3.26
N ALA A 38 6.77 -2.53 4.03
CA ALA A 38 5.46 -2.18 3.53
C ALA A 38 5.49 -0.97 2.56
N LYS A 39 6.33 0.05 2.82
CA LYS A 39 6.57 1.15 1.87
C LYS A 39 7.13 0.65 0.54
N GLN A 40 8.03 -0.33 0.56
CA GLN A 40 8.56 -0.95 -0.66
C GLN A 40 7.49 -1.72 -1.43
N LEU A 41 6.60 -2.44 -0.74
CA LEU A 41 5.48 -3.15 -1.35
C LEU A 41 4.50 -2.18 -2.01
N LEU A 42 4.15 -1.07 -1.33
CA LEU A 42 3.34 0.00 -1.91
C LEU A 42 3.96 0.61 -3.17
N GLY A 43 5.29 0.71 -3.24
CA GLY A 43 6.00 1.20 -4.43
C GLY A 43 5.90 0.26 -5.65
N LYS A 44 5.53 -1.01 -5.45
CA LYS A 44 5.30 -1.98 -6.55
C LYS A 44 3.88 -1.90 -7.11
N LEU A 45 2.96 -1.26 -6.40
CA LEU A 45 1.59 -1.08 -6.88
C LEU A 45 1.57 -0.06 -8.02
N PRO A 46 0.70 -0.24 -9.03
CA PRO A 46 0.54 0.76 -10.07
C PRO A 46 0.15 2.09 -9.44
N LYS A 47 0.75 3.18 -9.94
CA LYS A 47 0.42 4.53 -9.47
C LYS A 47 -1.01 4.81 -9.90
N ILE A 48 -1.93 4.75 -8.94
CA ILE A 48 -3.29 5.24 -9.16
C ILE A 48 -3.18 6.76 -9.28
N GLU A 49 -3.31 7.27 -10.49
CA GLU A 49 -3.48 8.70 -10.69
C GLU A 49 -4.79 9.06 -10.03
N LYS A 50 -4.73 9.80 -8.91
CA LYS A 50 -5.92 10.45 -8.38
C LYS A 50 -6.45 11.33 -9.52
N LYS A 51 -7.58 10.96 -10.11
CA LYS A 51 -8.36 11.91 -10.92
C LYS A 51 -8.71 13.06 -9.98
N ALA A 52 -8.04 14.19 -10.15
CA ALA A 52 -8.45 15.45 -9.57
C ALA A 52 -9.82 15.76 -10.18
N GLY A 53 -10.87 15.56 -9.38
CA GLY A 53 -12.19 16.12 -9.63
C GLY A 53 -12.23 17.60 -9.29
#